data_AF-A0A7G8FIV6-F1
#
_entry.id   AF-A0A7G8FIV6-F1
#
_cell.length_a   1.000
_cell.length_b   1.000
_cell.length_c   1.000
_cell.angle_alpha   90.00
_cell.angle_beta   90.00
_cell.angle_gamma   90.00
#
_symmetry.space_group_name_H-M   'P 1'
#
loop_
_entity.id
_entity.type
_entity.pdbx_description
1 polymer ?
#
loop_
_entity_poly.entity_id
_entity_poly.type
_entity_poly.pdbx_seq_one_letter_code
_entity_poly.pdbx_strand_id
1 'polypeptide(L)'
;MIDGCNVENASYGLSICAERVALFTAISQGKQPIELAVSCIDAQSDAPPGSRMPCGACRQVMQELLPANAAIQMDGVGTRQLEQLLPAPFELKQANTN
;
A
#
# COMPACT_ATOMS: atom_id res chain seq x y z
N MET A 1 -15.22 4.72 -2.13
CA MET A 1 -14.35 4.43 -0.96
C MET A 1 -14.44 2.95 -0.65
N ILE A 2 -13.29 2.30 -0.48
CA ILE A 2 -13.15 0.93 0.01
C ILE A 2 -12.15 1.01 1.15
N ASP A 3 -12.54 0.50 2.31
CA ASP A 3 -11.73 0.61 3.52
C ASP A 3 -11.05 -0.73 3.82
N GLY A 4 -9.94 -0.67 4.53
CA GLY A 4 -9.19 -1.82 5.01
C GLY A 4 -8.52 -1.52 6.33
N CYS A 5 -8.28 -2.55 7.12
CA CYS A 5 -7.51 -2.50 8.36
C CYS A 5 -6.47 -3.63 8.37
N ASN A 6 -5.45 -3.52 9.22
CA ASN A 6 -4.51 -4.61 9.39
C ASN A 6 -5.22 -5.83 10.00
N VAL A 7 -4.87 -7.01 9.52
CA VAL A 7 -5.32 -8.29 10.04
C VAL A 7 -4.09 -9.09 10.45
N GLU A 8 -3.99 -9.37 11.74
CA GLU A 8 -2.85 -10.06 12.32
C GLU A 8 -3.12 -11.56 12.43
N ASN A 9 -2.04 -12.35 12.40
CA ASN A 9 -2.10 -13.78 12.57
C ASN A 9 -0.94 -14.28 13.42
N ALA A 10 -1.13 -15.38 14.16
CA ALA A 10 -0.07 -16.01 14.96
C ALA A 10 1.12 -16.47 14.09
N SER A 11 0.88 -16.89 12.85
CA SER A 11 1.93 -17.05 11.84
C SER A 11 2.17 -15.69 11.19
N TYR A 12 3.15 -14.94 11.71
CA TYR A 12 3.33 -13.51 11.40
C TYR A 12 3.49 -13.20 9.91
N GLY A 13 4.00 -14.14 9.11
CA GLY A 13 4.09 -13.99 7.65
C GLY A 13 2.74 -13.93 6.94
N LEU A 14 1.65 -14.34 7.59
CA LEU A 14 0.28 -14.29 7.08
C LEU A 14 -0.43 -12.97 7.39
N SER A 15 0.18 -12.08 8.18
CA SER A 15 -0.41 -10.78 8.51
C SER A 15 -0.53 -9.89 7.27
N ILE A 16 -1.66 -9.21 7.14
CA ILE A 16 -1.98 -8.32 6.02
C ILE A 16 -2.14 -6.90 6.56
N CYS A 17 -1.45 -5.93 5.96
CA CYS A 17 -1.57 -4.52 6.35
C CYS A 17 -2.84 -3.90 5.76
N ALA A 18 -3.30 -2.79 6.34
CA ALA A 18 -4.53 -2.11 5.95
C ALA A 18 -4.59 -1.76 4.45
N GLU A 19 -3.46 -1.33 3.88
CA GLU A 19 -3.33 -0.97 2.47
C GLU A 19 -3.63 -2.16 1.55
N ARG A 20 -3.07 -3.33 1.89
CA ARG A 20 -3.26 -4.56 1.13
C ARG A 20 -4.70 -5.04 1.23
N VAL A 21 -5.32 -4.95 2.41
CA VAL A 21 -6.75 -5.28 2.58
C VAL A 21 -7.62 -4.37 1.70
N ALA A 22 -7.43 -3.05 1.77
CA ALA A 22 -8.23 -2.09 1.00
C ALA A 22 -8.10 -2.32 -0.52
N LEU A 23 -6.87 -2.51 -1.01
CA LEU A 23 -6.62 -2.76 -2.44
C LEU A 23 -7.21 -4.10 -2.89
N PHE A 24 -6.97 -5.20 -2.17
CA PHE A 24 -7.49 -6.51 -2.55
C PHE A 24 -9.02 -6.55 -2.50
N THR A 25 -9.65 -5.87 -1.54
CA THR A 25 -11.11 -5.70 -1.50
C THR A 25 -11.62 -4.88 -2.68
N ALA A 26 -10.91 -3.84 -3.10
CA ALA A 26 -11.30 -3.07 -4.28
C ALA A 26 -11.24 -3.93 -5.55
N ILE A 27 -10.16 -4.68 -5.74
CA ILE A 27 -9.98 -5.59 -6.88
C ILE A 27 -11.04 -6.70 -6.88
N SER A 28 -11.32 -7.32 -5.73
CA SER A 28 -12.33 -8.39 -5.64
C SER A 28 -13.75 -7.92 -5.95
N GLN A 29 -14.02 -6.63 -5.79
CA GLN A 29 -15.27 -5.98 -6.18
C GLN A 29 -15.26 -5.46 -7.63
N GLY A 30 -14.23 -5.79 -8.42
CA GLY A 30 -14.10 -5.38 -9.82
C GLY A 30 -13.75 -3.90 -10.02
N LYS A 31 -13.22 -3.23 -8.99
CA LYS A 31 -12.81 -1.82 -9.07
C LYS A 31 -11.35 -1.71 -9.50
N GLN A 32 -11.02 -0.60 -10.16
CA GLN A 32 -9.63 -0.21 -10.47
C GLN A 32 -9.25 0.99 -9.59
N PRO A 33 -8.49 0.78 -8.51
CA PRO A 33 -8.08 1.87 -7.64
C PRO A 33 -7.06 2.79 -8.32
N ILE A 34 -7.13 4.10 -8.07
CA ILE A 34 -6.25 5.11 -8.67
C ILE A 34 -5.48 5.94 -7.63
N GLU A 35 -5.90 5.88 -6.37
CA GLU A 35 -5.33 6.58 -5.23
C GLU A 35 -5.51 5.76 -3.96
N LEU A 36 -4.75 6.08 -2.92
CA LEU A 36 -4.85 5.43 -1.62
C LEU A 36 -4.59 6.43 -0.50
N ALA A 37 -5.37 6.34 0.58
CA ALA A 37 -5.13 7.04 1.83
C ALA A 37 -4.83 6.03 2.95
N VAL A 38 -3.86 6.36 3.79
CA VAL A 38 -3.37 5.51 4.88
C VAL A 38 -3.33 6.33 6.17
N SER A 39 -3.88 5.78 7.24
CA SER A 39 -3.73 6.32 8.59
C SER A 39 -3.23 5.23 9.53
N CYS A 40 -2.32 5.60 10.42
CA CYS A 40 -1.78 4.74 11.46
C CYS A 40 -2.14 5.37 12.81
N ILE A 41 -3.23 4.88 13.40
CA ILE A 41 -3.84 5.47 14.61
C ILE A 41 -2.97 5.29 15.87
N ASP A 42 -2.09 4.29 15.87
CA ASP A 42 -1.22 3.99 17.02
C ASP A 42 0.08 4.83 17.02
N ALA A 43 0.34 5.56 15.94
CA ALA A 43 1.52 6.42 15.85
C ALA A 43 1.28 7.73 16.63
N GLN A 44 1.90 7.85 17.81
CA GLN A 44 1.90 9.06 18.65
C GLN A 44 2.25 10.31 17.83
N SER A 45 1.69 11.48 18.18
CA SER A 45 1.84 12.71 17.37
C SER A 45 3.30 13.11 17.08
N ASP A 46 4.23 12.78 17.97
CA ASP A 46 5.67 13.04 17.84
C ASP A 46 6.46 11.88 17.21
N ALA A 47 5.80 10.76 16.87
CA ALA A 47 6.43 9.64 16.20
C ALA A 47 7.05 10.07 14.86
N PRO A 48 8.24 9.56 14.51
CA PRO A 48 8.91 9.92 13.28
C PRO A 48 8.04 9.56 12.06
N PRO A 49 8.18 10.27 10.92
CA PRO A 49 7.38 9.98 9.72
C PRO A 49 7.42 8.50 9.30
N GLY A 50 8.57 7.84 9.49
CA GLY A 50 8.78 6.42 9.20
C GLY A 50 7.76 5.48 9.87
N SER A 51 7.23 5.83 11.05
CA SER A 51 6.21 5.04 11.77
C SER A 51 4.86 5.00 11.08
N ARG A 52 4.62 5.91 10.12
CA ARG A 52 3.36 6.02 9.37
C ARG A 52 3.52 5.66 7.89
N MET A 53 4.73 5.32 7.46
CA MET A 53 5.01 4.99 6.06
C MET A 53 4.54 3.56 5.73
N PRO A 54 4.02 3.32 4.52
CA PRO A 54 3.68 1.96 4.09
C PRO A 54 4.93 1.07 4.08
N CYS A 55 4.75 -0.20 4.45
CA CYS A 55 5.85 -1.17 4.46
C CYS A 55 6.24 -1.60 3.04
N GLY A 56 7.40 -2.23 2.87
CA GLY A 56 7.90 -2.64 1.56
C GLY A 56 6.94 -3.56 0.79
N ALA A 57 6.26 -4.49 1.48
CA ALA A 57 5.28 -5.37 0.85
C ALA A 57 4.06 -4.60 0.32
N CYS A 58 3.57 -3.60 1.05
CA CYS A 58 2.47 -2.75 0.59
C CYS A 58 2.90 -1.91 -0.60
N ARG A 59 4.11 -1.35 -0.59
CA ARG A 59 4.62 -0.55 -1.72
C ARG A 59 4.72 -1.36 -3.00
N GLN A 60 5.18 -2.62 -2.92
CA GLN A 60 5.21 -3.49 -4.10
C GLN A 60 3.80 -3.84 -4.59
N VAL A 61 2.84 -4.09 -3.69
CA VAL A 61 1.44 -4.34 -4.09
C VAL A 61 0.80 -3.09 -4.70
N MET A 62 1.07 -1.91 -4.16
CA MET A 62 0.63 -0.64 -4.74
C MET A 62 1.18 -0.49 -6.16
N GLN A 63 2.46 -0.79 -6.38
CA GLN A 63 3.10 -0.72 -7.71
C GLN A 63 2.39 -1.57 -8.76
N GLU A 64 1.85 -2.73 -8.37
CA GLU A 64 1.15 -3.65 -9.29
C GLU A 64 -0.31 -3.28 -9.52
N LEU A 65 -0.96 -2.63 -8.54
CA LEU A 65 -2.42 -2.42 -8.54
C LEU A 65 -2.85 -0.97 -8.75
N LEU A 66 -1.93 -0.01 -8.65
CA LEU A 66 -2.20 1.41 -8.84
C LEU A 66 -1.41 1.95 -10.05
N PRO A 67 -1.86 3.07 -10.66
CA PRO A 67 -1.04 3.81 -11.61
C PRO A 67 0.30 4.23 -11.00
N ALA A 68 1.37 4.26 -11.80
CA ALA A 68 2.71 4.64 -11.33
C ALA A 68 2.76 6.05 -10.69
N ASN A 69 1.91 6.97 -11.16
CA ASN A 69 1.76 8.32 -10.64
C ASN A 69 0.67 8.44 -9.55
N ALA A 70 0.17 7.33 -9.01
CA ALA A 70 -0.85 7.37 -7.97
C ALA A 70 -0.40 8.18 -6.76
N ALA A 71 -1.31 9.01 -6.26
CA ALA A 71 -1.11 9.77 -5.03
C ALA A 71 -1.41 8.87 -3.82
N ILE A 72 -0.44 8.78 -2.91
CA ILE A 72 -0.56 8.07 -1.64
C ILE A 72 -0.57 9.10 -0.53
N GLN A 73 -1.71 9.22 0.14
CA GLN A 73 -1.92 10.16 1.25
C GLN A 73 -1.65 9.44 2.57
N MET A 74 -0.71 9.94 3.36
CA MET A 74 -0.37 9.38 4.67
C MET A 74 -0.67 10.41 5.74
N ASP A 75 -1.59 10.07 6.64
CA ASP A 75 -1.98 10.93 7.75
C ASP A 75 -0.75 11.31 8.61
N GLY A 76 -0.64 12.58 8.99
CA GLY A 76 0.52 13.12 9.71
C GLY A 76 1.85 13.19 8.93
N VAL A 77 1.91 12.76 7.67
CA VAL A 77 3.12 12.81 6.82
C VAL A 77 2.90 13.62 5.54
N GLY A 78 1.69 13.59 5.00
CA GLY A 78 1.31 14.24 3.75
C GLY A 78 1.27 13.28 2.56
N THR A 79 1.19 13.85 1.35
CA THR A 79 1.02 13.10 0.11
C THR A 79 2.36 12.84 -0.56
N ARG A 80 2.53 11.65 -1.16
CA ARG A 80 3.68 11.28 -2.01
C ARG A 80 3.18 10.55 -3.26
N GLN A 81 3.93 10.66 -4.36
CA GLN A 81 3.70 9.81 -5.53
C GLN A 81 4.27 8.42 -5.26
N LEU A 82 3.61 7.39 -5.79
CA LEU A 82 4.02 6.00 -5.59
C LEU A 82 5.48 5.73 -6.01
N GLU A 83 5.92 6.30 -7.14
CA GLU A 83 7.30 6.23 -7.61
C GLU A 83 8.35 6.74 -6.59
N GLN A 84 7.98 7.67 -5.70
CA GLN A 84 8.86 8.20 -4.66
C GLN A 84 8.96 7.25 -3.47
N LEU A 85 7.96 6.40 -3.28
CA LEU A 85 7.90 5.41 -2.22
C LEU A 85 8.67 4.14 -2.60
N LEU A 86 8.67 3.76 -3.87
CA LEU A 86 9.37 2.58 -4.38
C LEU A 86 10.11 2.90 -5.70
N PRO A 87 11.27 3.58 -5.61
CA PRO A 87 12.07 3.88 -6.79
C PRO A 87 12.64 2.59 -7.40
N ALA A 88 12.62 2.49 -8.73
CA ALA A 88 13.10 1.34 -9.49
C ALA A 88 12.54 0.00 -8.94
N PRO A 89 11.20 -0.17 -8.96
CA PRO A 89 10.56 -1.34 -8.37
C PRO A 89 11.03 -2.63 -9.03
N PHE A 90 10.95 -3.73 -8.29
CA PHE A 90 11.06 -5.04 -8.92
C PHE A 90 9.86 -5.23 -9.84
N GLU A 91 10.12 -5.61 -11.09
CA GLU A 91 9.10 -6.00 -12.04
C GLU A 91 9.27 -7.48 -12.36
N LEU A 92 8.21 -8.27 -12.17
CA LEU A 92 8.20 -9.62 -12.68
C LEU A 92 8.13 -9.53 -14.20
N LYS A 93 9.27 -9.74 -14.87
CA LYS A 93 9.26 -9.93 -16.34
C LYS A 93 8.24 -11.01 -16.66
N GLN A 94 7.20 -10.66 -17.40
CA GLN A 94 6.33 -11.68 -17.97
C GLN A 94 7.25 -12.62 -18.75
N ALA A 95 7.28 -13.89 -18.36
CA ALA A 95 7.89 -14.90 -19.20
C ALA A 95 7.21 -14.76 -20.57
N ASN A 96 8.00 -14.65 -21.64
CA ASN A 96 7.50 -14.67 -23.00
C ASN A 96 6.68 -15.95 -23.18
N THR A 97 5.39 -15.91 -22.87
CA THR A 97 4.43 -16.89 -23.34
C THR A 97 4.22 -16.56 -24.80
N ASN A 98 4.93 -17.30 -25.65
CA ASN A 98 4.75 -17.35 -27.09
C ASN A 98 3.28 -17.38 -27.49
#